data_AF-A0A939NP42-F1
#
_entry.id   AF-A0A939NP42-F1
#
_cell.length_a   1.000
_cell.length_b   1.000
_cell.length_c   1.000
_cell.angle_alpha   90.00
_cell.angle_beta   90.00
_cell.angle_gamma   90.00
#
_symmetry.space_group_name_H-M   'P 1'
#
loop_
_entity.id
_entity.type
_entity.pdbx_description
1 polymer ?
#
loop_
_entity_poly.entity_id
_entity_poly.type
_entity_poly.pdbx_seq_one_letter_code
_entity_poly.pdbx_strand_id
1 'polypeptide(L)' 'MATCPSGAIYKREEDGIVLIDQDKCRGWRMCISGCPYKNLL' A
#
# COMPACT_ATOMS: atom_id res chain seq x y z
N MET A 1 5.30 -2.29 2.56
CA MET A 1 5.76 -1.72 1.26
C MET A 1 5.95 -2.75 0.16
N ALA A 2 6.46 -3.96 0.45
CA ALA A 2 6.86 -4.96 -0.56
C ALA A 2 5.73 -5.54 -1.44
N THR A 3 4.47 -5.44 -1.04
CA THR A 3 3.37 -6.14 -1.70
C THR A 3 2.88 -5.47 -2.99
N CYS A 4 3.10 -4.16 -3.15
CA CYS A 4 2.69 -3.45 -4.36
C CYS A 4 3.86 -3.42 -5.36
N PRO A 5 3.76 -4.08 -6.53
CA PRO A 5 4.86 -4.12 -7.49
C PRO A 5 5.26 -2.75 -8.04
N SER A 6 4.32 -1.80 -8.09
CA SER A 6 4.58 -0.43 -8.55
C SER A 6 5.19 0.47 -7.47
N GLY A 7 5.40 -0.03 -6.25
CA GLY A 7 5.94 0.77 -5.14
C GLY A 7 4.99 1.87 -4.67
N ALA A 8 3.69 1.75 -4.95
CA ALA A 8 2.70 2.77 -4.57
C ALA A 8 2.45 2.86 -3.06
N ILE A 9 2.83 1.85 -2.27
CA ILE A 9 2.64 1.85 -0.82
C ILE A 9 3.88 2.43 -0.14
N TYR A 10 3.69 3.45 0.67
CA TYR A 10 4.75 4.06 1.48
C TYR A 10 4.26 4.37 2.89
N LYS A 11 5.20 4.53 3.83
CA LYS A 11 4.94 4.90 5.23
C LYS A 11 5.51 6.30 5.42
N ARG A 12 4.69 7.24 5.86
CA ARG A 12 5.17 8.58 6.22
C ARG A 12 6.02 8.50 7.48
N GLU A 13 7.13 9.22 7.51
CA GLU A 13 8.04 9.16 8.66
C GLU A 13 7.53 9.95 9.86
N GLU A 14 6.75 11.01 9.61
CA GLU A 14 6.22 11.92 10.65
C GLU A 14 5.24 11.26 11.62
N ASP A 15 4.34 10.40 11.11
CA ASP A 15 3.24 9.82 11.87
C ASP A 15 3.15 8.29 11.75
N GLY A 16 4.00 7.70 10.90
CA GLY A 16 4.02 6.27 10.65
C GLY A 16 2.79 5.75 9.90
N ILE A 17 1.96 6.62 9.33
CA ILE A 17 0.77 6.22 8.58
C ILE A 17 1.20 5.63 7.24
N VAL A 18 0.61 4.47 6.90
CA VAL A 18 0.82 3.81 5.62
C VAL A 18 -0.22 4.33 4.63
N LEU A 19 0.26 4.91 3.52
CA LEU A 19 -0.56 5.49 2.48
C LEU A 19 -0.31 4.79 1.13
N ILE A 20 -1.25 5.00 0.20
CA ILE A 20 -1.14 4.56 -1.20
C ILE A 20 -1.08 5.80 -2.08
N ASP A 21 0.01 5.92 -2.83
CA ASP A 21 0.17 6.89 -3.91
C ASP A 21 -0.78 6.52 -5.05
N GLN A 22 -1.82 7.33 -5.25
CA GLN A 22 -2.86 7.07 -6.25
C GLN A 22 -2.34 7.26 -7.69
N ASP A 23 -1.31 8.10 -7.91
CA ASP A 23 -0.73 8.31 -9.22
C ASP A 23 0.14 7.11 -9.65
N LYS A 24 0.78 6.46 -8.68
CA LYS A 24 1.54 5.20 -8.90
C LYS A 24 0.68 3.95 -8.83
N CYS A 25 -0.56 4.05 -8.33
CA CYS A 25 -1.45 2.92 -8.18
C CYS A 25 -1.98 2.48 -9.56
N ARG A 26 -1.84 1.19 -9.85
CA ARG A 26 -2.36 0.57 -11.10
C ARG A 26 -3.43 -0.48 -10.85
N GLY A 27 -3.96 -0.58 -9.62
CA GLY A 27 -5.05 -1.50 -9.31
C GLY A 27 -4.65 -2.98 -9.25
N TRP A 28 -3.39 -3.30 -8.98
CA TRP A 28 -2.91 -4.68 -8.87
C TRP A 28 -3.59 -5.51 -7.77
N ARG A 29 -4.20 -4.84 -6.77
CA ARG A 29 -4.93 -5.45 -5.62
C ARG A 29 -4.11 -6.42 -4.75
N MET A 30 -2.82 -6.61 -5.03
CA MET A 30 -1.90 -7.42 -4.22
C MET A 30 -1.81 -6.95 -2.76
N CYS A 31 -1.97 -5.64 -2.54
CA CYS A 31 -1.99 -5.03 -1.22
C CYS A 31 -3.14 -5.54 -0.32
N ILE A 32 -4.25 -5.97 -0.91
CA ILE A 32 -5.40 -6.53 -0.19
C ILE A 32 -5.06 -7.96 0.27
N SER A 33 -4.57 -8.79 -0.65
CA SER A 33 -4.22 -10.19 -0.36
C SER A 33 -3.04 -10.34 0.58
N GLY A 34 -2.05 -9.45 0.50
CA GLY A 34 -0.86 -9.51 1.34
C GLY A 34 -0.96 -8.77 2.67
N CYS A 35 -2.08 -8.11 2.97
CA CYS A 35 -2.29 -7.48 4.27
C CYS A 35 -2.79 -8.54 5.27
N PRO A 36 -2.01 -8.90 6.32
CA PRO A 36 -2.43 -9.91 7.29
C PRO A 36 -3.67 -9.49 8.09
N TYR A 37 -3.92 -8.19 8.20
CA TYR A 37 -5.06 -7.62 8.93
C TYR A 37 -6.27 -7.33 8.03
N LYS A 38 -6.15 -7.48 6.71
CA LYS A 38 -7.20 -7.17 5.72
C LYS A 38 -7.85 -5.78 5.87
N ASN A 39 -7.11 -4.81 6.39
CA ASN A 39 -7.60 -3.44 6.66
C ASN A 39 -7.54 -2.51 5.43
N LEU A 40 -7.16 -3.01 4.25
CA LEU A 40 -7.25 -2.28 3.00
C LEU A 40 -8.54 -2.72 2.28
N LEU A 41 -9.64 -2.01 2.55
CA LEU A 41 -10.91 -2.12 1.85
C LEU A 41 -11.21 -0.80 1.12
#